data_AF-A0A565B067-F1
#
_entry.id   AF-A0A565B067-F1
#
_cell.length_a   1.000
_cell.length_b   1.000
_cell.length_c   1.000
_cell.angle_alpha   90.00
_cell.angle_beta   90.00
_cell.angle_gamma   90.00
#
_symmetry.space_group_name_H-M   'P 1'
#
loop_
_entity.id
_entity.type
_entity.pdbx_description
1 polymer ?
#
loop_
_entity_poly.entity_id
_entity_poly.type
_entity_poly.pdbx_seq_one_letter_code
_entity_poly.pdbx_strand_id
1 'polypeptide(L)'
;MAPNVHKKLPPSVLAKIARFTADNRIEDLKNFIRVGPDLKNVALSNEALYHLCVEYRHDFAWWSGTNSWYYGLFIKLVGAKNSYALYIESIRLAFNVGEIDVALYLLDDVKDIHPHAKLMFIMLCFCAGRECLKVYLMFQAHFKFAEVEWMGKELMYHIDAVNSRKADTYRKTWKLDYCPECWDMHAWLGENNGERCNDCVYFYLSRDICRML
;
A
#
# COMPACT_ATOMS: atom_id res chain seq x y z
N MET A 1 9.15 -48.64 -24.33
CA MET A 1 8.71 -47.61 -23.35
C MET A 1 8.19 -46.42 -24.12
N ALA A 2 6.88 -46.20 -24.16
CA ALA A 2 6.32 -45.00 -24.78
C ALA A 2 6.59 -43.80 -23.87
N PRO A 3 7.03 -42.65 -24.41
CA PRO A 3 7.24 -41.47 -23.58
C PRO A 3 5.87 -41.01 -23.05
N ASN A 4 5.78 -40.87 -21.73
CA ASN A 4 4.60 -40.38 -21.05
C ASN A 4 4.46 -38.88 -21.37
N VAL A 5 3.85 -38.57 -22.51
CA VAL A 5 3.57 -37.19 -22.92
C VAL A 5 2.46 -36.69 -22.00
N HIS A 6 2.84 -36.05 -20.88
CA HIS A 6 1.90 -35.21 -20.15
C HIS A 6 1.33 -34.21 -21.15
N LYS A 7 0.06 -34.39 -21.55
CA LYS A 7 -0.66 -33.44 -22.40
C LYS A 7 -0.67 -32.10 -21.66
N LYS A 8 0.17 -31.16 -22.09
CA LYS A 8 0.12 -29.78 -21.63
C LYS A 8 -1.29 -29.25 -21.88
N LEU A 9 -1.85 -28.59 -20.87
CA LEU A 9 -3.16 -27.94 -21.01
C LEU A 9 -3.09 -26.89 -22.13
N PRO A 10 -4.18 -26.70 -22.89
CA PRO A 10 -4.22 -25.67 -23.92
C PRO A 10 -4.00 -24.27 -23.33
N PRO A 11 -3.30 -23.36 -24.04
CA PRO A 11 -3.09 -21.98 -23.58
C PRO A 11 -4.39 -21.24 -23.22
N SER A 12 -5.49 -21.52 -23.93
CA SER A 12 -6.81 -20.94 -23.64
C SER A 12 -7.41 -21.41 -22.32
N VAL A 13 -7.10 -22.63 -21.89
CA VAL A 13 -7.51 -23.17 -20.59
C VAL A 13 -6.63 -22.59 -19.49
N LEU A 14 -5.33 -22.51 -19.71
CA LEU A 14 -4.38 -21.87 -18.80
C LEU A 14 -4.73 -20.39 -18.55
N ALA A 15 -5.10 -19.64 -19.58
CA ALA A 15 -5.56 -18.25 -19.44
C ALA A 15 -6.86 -18.11 -18.63
N LYS A 16 -7.83 -19.02 -18.82
CA LYS A 16 -9.05 -19.07 -18.00
C LYS A 16 -8.74 -19.38 -16.53
N ILE A 17 -7.79 -20.27 -16.28
CA ILE A 17 -7.34 -20.61 -14.92
C ILE A 17 -6.61 -19.41 -14.31
N ALA A 18 -5.70 -18.74 -15.02
CA ALA A 18 -5.06 -17.51 -14.55
C ALA A 18 -6.08 -16.47 -14.13
N ARG A 19 -7.08 -16.21 -14.99
CA ARG A 19 -8.17 -15.27 -14.70
C ARG A 19 -9.02 -15.70 -13.51
N PHE A 20 -9.42 -16.97 -13.45
CA PHE A 20 -10.15 -17.49 -12.29
C PHE A 20 -9.32 -17.36 -11.01
N THR A 21 -8.02 -17.58 -11.06
CA THR A 21 -7.14 -17.47 -9.89
C THR A 21 -6.96 -16.01 -9.46
N ALA A 22 -6.91 -15.09 -10.41
CA ALA A 22 -6.89 -13.65 -10.20
C ALA A 22 -8.19 -13.11 -9.57
N ASP A 23 -9.33 -13.57 -10.07
CA ASP A 23 -10.66 -13.17 -9.61
C ASP A 23 -10.98 -13.72 -8.20
N ASN A 24 -10.20 -14.70 -7.73
CA ASN A 24 -10.40 -15.38 -6.46
C ASN A 24 -9.31 -15.03 -5.43
N ARG A 25 -9.52 -15.47 -4.19
CA ARG A 25 -8.69 -15.13 -3.04
C ARG A 25 -7.40 -15.98 -3.03
N ILE A 26 -6.41 -15.57 -2.25
CA ILE A 26 -5.12 -16.27 -2.18
C ILE A 26 -5.24 -17.71 -1.64
N GLU A 27 -6.31 -18.01 -0.91
CA GLU A 27 -6.64 -19.35 -0.47
C GLU A 27 -6.87 -20.30 -1.66
N ASP A 28 -7.42 -19.80 -2.77
CA ASP A 28 -7.65 -20.57 -3.99
C ASP A 28 -6.35 -20.81 -4.78
N LEU A 29 -5.42 -19.86 -4.71
CA LEU A 29 -4.07 -19.98 -5.27
C LEU A 29 -3.32 -21.22 -4.73
N LYS A 30 -3.51 -21.55 -3.44
CA LYS A 30 -2.85 -22.69 -2.79
C LYS A 30 -3.21 -24.01 -3.45
N ASN A 31 -4.44 -24.17 -3.93
CA ASN A 31 -4.89 -25.38 -4.60
C ASN A 31 -4.18 -25.54 -5.94
N PHE A 32 -4.08 -24.49 -6.74
CA PHE A 32 -3.38 -24.54 -8.03
C PHE A 32 -1.87 -24.81 -7.91
N ILE A 33 -1.23 -24.24 -6.89
CA ILE A 33 0.20 -24.47 -6.60
C ILE A 33 0.48 -25.95 -6.28
N ARG A 34 -0.44 -26.64 -5.60
CA ARG A 34 -0.28 -28.04 -5.16
C ARG A 34 -0.52 -29.07 -6.26
N VAL A 35 -1.33 -28.76 -7.27
CA VAL A 35 -1.75 -29.74 -8.29
C VAL A 35 -0.65 -30.08 -9.30
N GLY A 36 0.25 -29.14 -9.62
CA GLY A 36 1.40 -29.44 -10.47
C GLY A 36 2.11 -28.23 -11.08
N PRO A 37 3.26 -28.44 -11.77
CA PRO A 37 4.12 -27.37 -12.27
C PRO A 37 3.44 -26.42 -13.26
N ASP A 38 2.63 -26.95 -14.19
CA ASP A 38 1.95 -26.13 -15.22
C ASP A 38 0.93 -25.18 -14.59
N LEU A 39 0.11 -25.68 -13.67
CA LEU A 39 -0.89 -24.87 -12.96
C LEU A 39 -0.23 -23.88 -12.00
N LYS A 40 0.85 -24.27 -11.33
CA LYS A 40 1.67 -23.37 -10.51
C LYS A 40 2.23 -22.21 -11.34
N ASN A 41 2.73 -22.47 -12.55
CA ASN A 41 3.29 -21.44 -13.43
C ASN A 41 2.21 -20.45 -13.88
N VAL A 42 1.00 -20.94 -14.18
CA VAL A 42 -0.15 -20.09 -14.54
C VAL A 42 -0.61 -19.24 -13.37
N ALA A 43 -0.80 -19.88 -12.21
CA ALA A 43 -1.20 -19.24 -10.97
C ALA A 43 -0.23 -18.12 -10.55
N LEU A 44 1.07 -18.28 -10.83
CA LEU A 44 2.12 -17.31 -10.53
C LEU A 44 2.56 -16.50 -11.76
N SER A 45 1.74 -16.45 -12.82
CA SER A 45 2.00 -15.62 -13.99
C SER A 45 1.76 -14.13 -13.66
N ASN A 46 2.40 -13.23 -14.42
CA ASN A 46 2.21 -11.80 -14.23
C ASN A 46 0.73 -11.39 -14.35
N GLU A 47 -0.01 -11.95 -15.30
CA GLU A 47 -1.43 -11.67 -15.50
C GLU A 47 -2.25 -12.06 -14.24
N ALA A 48 -2.03 -13.26 -13.71
CA ALA A 48 -2.76 -13.73 -12.53
C ALA A 48 -2.40 -12.88 -11.29
N LEU A 49 -1.12 -12.57 -11.11
CA LEU A 49 -0.63 -11.80 -9.97
C LEU A 49 -1.03 -10.33 -10.02
N TYR A 50 -1.07 -9.72 -11.21
CA TYR A 50 -1.52 -8.35 -11.43
C TYR A 50 -2.95 -8.14 -10.91
N HIS A 51 -3.82 -9.12 -11.15
CA HIS A 51 -5.23 -9.06 -10.76
C HIS A 51 -5.56 -9.71 -9.41
N LEU A 52 -4.63 -10.42 -8.78
CA LEU A 52 -4.88 -11.14 -7.53
C LEU A 52 -5.36 -10.18 -6.43
N CYS A 53 -6.58 -10.41 -5.93
CA CYS A 53 -7.12 -9.66 -4.81
C CYS A 53 -6.39 -10.05 -3.52
N VAL A 54 -5.74 -9.09 -2.86
CA VAL A 54 -5.02 -9.29 -1.59
C VAL A 54 -5.40 -8.27 -0.51
N GLU A 55 -6.20 -7.26 -0.85
CA GLU A 55 -6.64 -6.17 0.02
C GLU A 55 -7.37 -6.64 1.28
N TYR A 56 -8.09 -7.77 1.20
CA TYR A 56 -8.85 -8.32 2.33
C TYR A 56 -7.97 -8.94 3.43
N ARG A 57 -6.66 -9.10 3.19
CA ARG A 57 -5.72 -9.73 4.11
C ARG A 57 -5.14 -8.68 5.06
N HIS A 58 -5.65 -8.65 6.29
CA HIS A 58 -5.12 -7.78 7.35
C HIS A 58 -3.61 -7.96 7.58
N ASP A 59 -3.07 -9.16 7.37
CA ASP A 59 -1.65 -9.46 7.57
C ASP A 59 -0.77 -9.14 6.35
N PHE A 60 -1.33 -8.60 5.26
CA PHE A 60 -0.60 -8.47 3.99
C PHE A 60 0.61 -7.53 4.07
N ALA A 61 0.53 -6.45 4.86
CA ALA A 61 1.66 -5.55 5.05
C ALA A 61 2.89 -6.27 5.64
N TRP A 62 2.67 -7.25 6.53
CA TRP A 62 3.74 -8.08 7.10
C TRP A 62 4.42 -8.99 6.08
N TRP A 63 3.77 -9.27 4.95
CA TRP A 63 4.35 -10.10 3.89
C TRP A 63 5.54 -9.42 3.22
N SER A 64 5.63 -8.09 3.32
CA SER A 64 6.72 -7.30 2.76
C SER A 64 8.05 -7.45 3.53
N GLY A 65 8.02 -7.99 4.75
CA GLY A 65 9.21 -8.22 5.56
C GLY A 65 10.03 -9.41 5.06
N THR A 66 11.36 -9.28 4.99
CA THR A 66 12.27 -10.34 4.51
C THR A 66 12.21 -11.63 5.32
N ASN A 67 11.74 -11.55 6.57
CA ASN A 67 11.57 -12.70 7.46
C ASN A 67 10.20 -13.40 7.29
N SER A 68 9.30 -12.82 6.47
CA SER A 68 8.00 -13.39 6.20
C SER A 68 8.09 -14.59 5.26
N TRP A 69 7.33 -15.64 5.57
CA TRP A 69 7.22 -16.82 4.71
C TRP A 69 6.57 -16.50 3.36
N TYR A 70 5.85 -15.37 3.29
CA TYR A 70 5.18 -14.89 2.08
C TYR A 70 6.01 -13.85 1.29
N TYR A 71 7.21 -13.48 1.75
CA TYR A 71 8.05 -12.46 1.10
C TYR A 71 8.30 -12.74 -0.38
N GLY A 72 8.58 -14.01 -0.73
CA GLY A 72 8.79 -14.40 -2.12
C GLY A 72 7.55 -14.21 -3.01
N LEU A 73 6.34 -14.32 -2.46
CA LEU A 73 5.11 -14.03 -3.19
C LEU A 73 4.85 -12.52 -3.28
N PHE A 74 5.11 -11.79 -2.19
CA PHE A 74 5.02 -10.33 -2.17
C PHE A 74 5.88 -9.68 -3.27
N ILE A 75 7.16 -10.08 -3.38
CA ILE A 75 8.05 -9.56 -4.43
C ILE A 75 7.54 -9.89 -5.85
N LYS A 76 6.90 -11.05 -6.04
CA LYS A 76 6.28 -11.39 -7.33
C LYS A 76 5.07 -10.51 -7.63
N LEU A 77 4.24 -10.20 -6.64
CA LEU A 77 3.10 -9.28 -6.78
C LEU A 77 3.57 -7.86 -7.15
N VAL A 78 4.63 -7.36 -6.48
CA VAL A 78 5.27 -6.09 -6.82
C VAL A 78 5.79 -6.12 -8.26
N GLY A 79 6.52 -7.17 -8.66
CA GLY A 79 7.04 -7.32 -10.02
C GLY A 79 5.93 -7.43 -11.09
N ALA A 80 4.78 -7.98 -10.72
CA ALA A 80 3.59 -8.03 -11.57
C ALA A 80 2.77 -6.73 -11.56
N LYS A 81 3.19 -5.70 -10.83
CA LYS A 81 2.49 -4.42 -10.66
C LYS A 81 1.10 -4.52 -10.04
N ASN A 82 0.88 -5.48 -9.13
CA ASN A 82 -0.35 -5.54 -8.35
C ASN A 82 -0.51 -4.25 -7.53
N SER A 83 -1.66 -3.57 -7.67
CA SER A 83 -1.84 -2.21 -7.14
C SER A 83 -1.71 -2.12 -5.62
N TYR A 84 -2.26 -3.09 -4.88
CA TYR A 84 -2.17 -3.10 -3.43
C TYR A 84 -0.77 -3.49 -2.93
N ALA A 85 -0.08 -4.40 -3.65
CA ALA A 85 1.32 -4.72 -3.37
C ALA A 85 2.24 -3.51 -3.60
N LEU A 86 2.03 -2.74 -4.66
CA LEU A 86 2.77 -1.50 -4.92
C LEU A 86 2.52 -0.44 -3.84
N TYR A 87 1.28 -0.33 -3.36
CA TYR A 87 0.95 0.53 -2.22
C TYR A 87 1.74 0.13 -0.96
N ILE A 88 1.74 -1.14 -0.56
CA ILE A 88 2.52 -1.62 0.60
C ILE A 88 4.03 -1.48 0.37
N GLU A 89 4.52 -1.75 -0.84
CA GLU A 89 5.93 -1.55 -1.17
C GLU A 89 6.34 -0.10 -1.05
N SER A 90 5.47 0.84 -1.40
CA SER A 90 5.71 2.26 -1.21
C SER A 90 5.85 2.63 0.27
N ILE A 91 5.00 2.05 1.13
CA ILE A 91 5.11 2.18 2.59
C ILE A 91 6.45 1.62 3.06
N ARG A 92 6.83 0.41 2.62
CA ARG A 92 8.13 -0.19 2.98
C ARG A 92 9.30 0.66 2.52
N LEU A 93 9.26 1.21 1.31
CA LEU A 93 10.31 2.09 0.80
C LEU A 93 10.43 3.36 1.62
N ALA A 94 9.32 4.03 1.93
CA ALA A 94 9.31 5.26 2.73
C ALA A 94 9.82 5.01 4.16
N PHE A 95 9.32 3.97 4.83
CA PHE A 95 9.46 3.80 6.28
C PHE A 95 10.39 2.67 6.73
N ASN A 96 10.74 1.72 5.88
CA ASN A 96 11.72 0.68 6.24
C ASN A 96 13.07 0.93 5.54
N VAL A 97 13.05 1.45 4.31
CA VAL A 97 14.27 1.72 3.55
C VAL A 97 14.72 3.18 3.69
N GLY A 98 13.78 4.14 3.72
CA GLY A 98 14.05 5.58 3.78
C GLY A 98 14.03 6.29 2.42
N GLU A 99 13.50 5.64 1.38
CA GLU A 99 13.48 6.09 -0.02
C GLU A 99 12.14 6.77 -0.36
N ILE A 100 11.88 7.93 0.26
CA ILE A 100 10.60 8.65 0.09
C ILE A 100 10.30 9.02 -1.36
N ASP A 101 11.32 9.36 -2.15
CA ASP A 101 11.14 9.74 -3.55
C ASP A 101 10.69 8.56 -4.43
N VAL A 102 11.24 7.38 -4.18
CA VAL A 102 10.83 6.14 -4.87
C VAL A 102 9.44 5.70 -4.42
N ALA A 103 9.14 5.84 -3.12
CA ALA A 103 7.82 5.57 -2.59
C ALA A 103 6.74 6.46 -3.23
N LEU A 104 7.01 7.76 -3.35
CA LEU A 104 6.11 8.71 -4.01
C LEU A 104 5.93 8.40 -5.49
N TYR A 105 7.00 8.01 -6.20
CA TYR A 105 6.92 7.57 -7.59
C TYR A 105 5.98 6.38 -7.76
N LEU A 106 6.09 5.35 -6.91
CA LEU A 106 5.20 4.19 -6.97
C LEU A 106 3.76 4.52 -6.56
N LEU A 107 3.57 5.36 -5.54
CA LEU A 107 2.23 5.80 -5.13
C LEU A 107 1.54 6.61 -6.22
N ASP A 108 2.27 7.39 -7.02
CA ASP A 108 1.69 8.17 -8.10
C ASP A 108 0.90 7.31 -9.10
N ASP A 109 1.36 6.07 -9.34
CA ASP A 109 0.73 5.07 -10.21
C ASP A 109 -0.53 4.43 -9.61
N VAL A 110 -0.65 4.37 -8.27
CA VAL A 110 -1.71 3.60 -7.59
C VAL A 110 -2.63 4.44 -6.69
N LYS A 111 -2.32 5.72 -6.48
CA LYS A 111 -3.09 6.63 -5.61
C LYS A 111 -4.56 6.72 -6.02
N ASP A 112 -4.87 6.63 -7.31
CA ASP A 112 -6.24 6.75 -7.80
C ASP A 112 -7.03 5.43 -7.75
N ILE A 113 -6.39 4.33 -7.36
CA ILE A 113 -7.00 3.01 -7.23
C ILE A 113 -7.48 2.79 -5.78
N HIS A 114 -6.65 3.15 -4.80
CA HIS A 114 -6.91 2.88 -3.37
C HIS A 114 -6.96 4.18 -2.56
N PRO A 115 -8.03 4.43 -1.76
CA PRO A 115 -8.11 5.60 -0.89
C PRO A 115 -6.91 5.74 0.06
N HIS A 116 -6.46 4.63 0.66
CA HIS A 116 -5.28 4.61 1.53
C HIS A 116 -3.99 4.99 0.79
N ALA A 117 -3.84 4.58 -0.48
CA ALA A 117 -2.69 4.97 -1.28
C ALA A 117 -2.72 6.47 -1.59
N LYS A 118 -3.89 7.04 -1.89
CA LYS A 118 -4.04 8.49 -2.06
C LYS A 118 -3.71 9.27 -0.81
N LEU A 119 -4.23 8.82 0.34
CA LEU A 119 -3.94 9.44 1.62
C LEU A 119 -2.44 9.37 1.94
N MET A 120 -1.81 8.20 1.79
CA MET A 120 -0.36 8.05 1.96
C MET A 120 0.44 8.96 1.02
N PHE A 121 0.03 9.09 -0.24
CA PHE A 121 0.66 10.01 -1.20
C PHE A 121 0.63 11.45 -0.71
N ILE A 122 -0.55 11.95 -0.30
CA ILE A 122 -0.72 13.31 0.23
C ILE A 122 0.19 13.52 1.45
N MET A 123 0.19 12.56 2.38
CA MET A 123 0.98 12.63 3.60
C MET A 123 2.49 12.63 3.33
N LEU A 124 2.97 11.78 2.43
CA LEU A 124 4.38 11.76 2.03
C LEU A 124 4.76 13.01 1.24
N CYS A 125 3.87 13.59 0.44
CA CYS A 125 4.11 14.89 -0.19
C CYS A 125 4.30 15.98 0.87
N PHE A 126 3.45 16.02 1.90
CA PHE A 126 3.59 16.96 3.01
C PHE A 126 4.89 16.73 3.78
N CYS A 127 5.22 15.48 4.12
CA CYS A 127 6.48 15.15 4.77
C CYS A 127 7.70 15.42 3.88
N ALA A 128 7.59 15.39 2.54
CA ALA A 128 8.70 15.69 1.63
C ALA A 128 8.79 17.17 1.21
N GLY A 129 7.86 18.02 1.65
CA GLY A 129 7.74 19.41 1.18
C GLY A 129 7.42 19.50 -0.32
N ARG A 130 6.70 18.53 -0.88
CA ARG A 130 6.29 18.50 -2.29
C ARG A 130 4.88 19.05 -2.48
N GLU A 131 4.68 19.75 -3.58
CA GLU A 131 3.37 20.29 -3.96
C GLU A 131 2.42 19.14 -4.36
N CYS A 132 1.26 19.09 -3.73
CA CYS A 132 0.21 18.12 -4.04
C CYS A 132 -1.20 18.72 -3.85
N LEU A 133 -1.34 20.04 -3.97
CA LEU A 133 -2.55 20.78 -3.59
C LEU A 133 -3.77 20.26 -4.38
N LYS A 134 -3.60 19.98 -5.67
CA LYS A 134 -4.68 19.44 -6.50
C LYS A 134 -5.18 18.09 -6.00
N VAL A 135 -4.26 17.16 -5.69
CA VAL A 135 -4.61 15.81 -5.20
C VAL A 135 -5.28 15.91 -3.83
N TYR A 136 -4.74 16.76 -2.97
CA TYR A 136 -5.29 17.08 -1.66
C TYR A 136 -6.74 17.58 -1.74
N LEU A 137 -7.00 18.64 -2.53
CA LEU A 137 -8.33 19.22 -2.67
C LEU A 137 -9.34 18.21 -3.25
N MET A 138 -8.92 17.39 -4.22
CA MET A 138 -9.77 16.34 -4.76
C MET A 138 -10.13 15.27 -3.72
N PHE A 139 -9.18 14.89 -2.87
CA PHE A 139 -9.42 13.91 -1.81
C PHE A 139 -10.31 14.48 -0.70
N GLN A 140 -10.03 15.71 -0.27
CA GLN A 140 -10.81 16.44 0.73
C GLN A 140 -12.27 16.65 0.30
N ALA A 141 -12.52 16.88 -0.99
CA ALA A 141 -13.88 17.00 -1.52
C ALA A 141 -14.68 15.68 -1.46
N HIS A 142 -14.00 14.53 -1.34
CA HIS A 142 -14.64 13.22 -1.39
C HIS A 142 -14.85 12.59 0.00
N PHE A 143 -13.89 12.78 0.92
CA PHE A 143 -13.90 12.12 2.23
C PHE A 143 -14.11 13.11 3.37
N LYS A 144 -14.92 12.72 4.35
CA LYS A 144 -15.12 13.48 5.59
C LYS A 144 -14.05 13.15 6.62
N PHE A 145 -13.88 14.05 7.60
CA PHE A 145 -12.97 13.88 8.74
C PHE A 145 -12.92 12.44 9.30
N ALA A 146 -14.07 11.86 9.67
CA ALA A 146 -14.11 10.55 10.33
C ALA A 146 -13.60 9.40 9.43
N GLU A 147 -13.81 9.51 8.11
CA GLU A 147 -13.31 8.53 7.14
C GLU A 147 -11.79 8.65 6.99
N VAL A 148 -11.28 9.88 6.92
CA VAL A 148 -9.83 10.16 6.86
C VAL A 148 -9.13 9.71 8.14
N GLU A 149 -9.71 9.99 9.30
CA GLU A 149 -9.19 9.53 10.59
C GLU A 149 -9.12 8.00 10.66
N TRP A 150 -10.18 7.31 10.22
CA TRP A 150 -10.22 5.85 10.19
C TRP A 150 -9.18 5.27 9.22
N MET A 151 -9.07 5.81 8.01
CA MET A 151 -8.03 5.42 7.05
C MET A 151 -6.62 5.68 7.62
N GLY A 152 -6.43 6.79 8.34
CA GLY A 152 -5.20 7.11 9.04
C GLY A 152 -4.78 6.04 10.05
N LYS A 153 -5.73 5.51 10.84
CA LYS A 153 -5.45 4.43 11.80
C LYS A 153 -5.00 3.14 11.11
N GLU A 154 -5.62 2.78 10.00
CA GLU A 154 -5.19 1.62 9.20
C GLU A 154 -3.83 1.85 8.53
N LEU A 155 -3.55 3.07 8.07
CA LEU A 155 -2.23 3.44 7.55
C LEU A 155 -1.14 3.25 8.61
N MET A 156 -1.37 3.72 9.84
CA MET A 156 -0.42 3.51 10.94
C MET A 156 -0.14 2.03 11.19
N TYR A 157 -1.18 1.19 11.17
CA TYR A 157 -1.01 -0.25 11.27
C TYR A 157 -0.13 -0.82 10.14
N HIS A 158 -0.36 -0.41 8.89
CA HIS A 158 0.47 -0.86 7.77
C HIS A 158 1.93 -0.43 7.92
N ILE A 159 2.17 0.77 8.43
CA ILE A 159 3.53 1.28 8.64
C ILE A 159 4.26 0.49 9.73
N ASP A 160 3.59 0.21 10.85
CA ASP A 160 4.16 -0.62 11.90
C ASP A 160 4.46 -2.04 11.38
N ALA A 161 3.58 -2.60 10.55
CA ALA A 161 3.72 -3.92 9.96
C ALA A 161 4.90 -4.06 8.99
N VAL A 162 5.35 -2.98 8.35
CA VAL A 162 6.56 -3.01 7.49
C VAL A 162 7.86 -2.90 8.28
N ASN A 163 7.80 -2.91 9.62
CA ASN A 163 8.94 -2.68 10.52
C ASN A 163 9.61 -1.34 10.24
N SER A 164 8.88 -0.25 10.46
CA SER A 164 9.39 1.11 10.27
C SER A 164 10.65 1.37 11.11
N ARG A 165 11.61 2.12 10.55
CA ARG A 165 12.74 2.62 11.35
C ARG A 165 12.30 3.83 12.16
N LYS A 166 13.06 4.14 13.22
CA LYS A 166 12.82 5.30 14.08
C LYS A 166 12.92 6.63 13.32
N ALA A 167 12.16 7.62 13.78
CA ALA A 167 11.99 8.91 13.12
C ALA A 167 13.29 9.71 12.90
N ASP A 168 14.31 9.51 13.74
CA ASP A 168 15.63 10.11 13.59
C ASP A 168 16.31 9.71 12.27
N THR A 169 15.92 8.58 11.69
CA THR A 169 16.40 8.10 10.38
C THR A 169 16.01 9.04 9.24
N TYR A 170 14.88 9.75 9.34
CA TYR A 170 14.31 10.52 8.23
C TYR A 170 14.52 12.02 8.33
N ARG A 171 15.14 12.50 9.41
CA ARG A 171 15.27 13.93 9.75
C ARG A 171 15.88 14.80 8.64
N LYS A 172 16.67 14.23 7.73
CA LYS A 172 17.28 14.96 6.62
C LYS A 172 16.37 15.09 5.40
N THR A 173 15.50 14.11 5.18
CA THR A 173 14.67 14.01 3.97
C THR A 173 13.25 14.49 4.20
N TRP A 174 12.75 14.43 5.44
CA TRP A 174 11.39 14.83 5.75
C TRP A 174 11.36 16.23 6.35
N LYS A 175 10.62 17.12 5.68
CA LYS A 175 10.43 18.54 5.95
C LYS A 175 8.93 18.80 6.09
N LEU A 176 8.39 18.52 7.27
CA LEU A 176 7.00 18.86 7.58
C LEU A 176 6.91 20.39 7.77
N ASP A 177 6.72 21.10 6.67
CA ASP A 177 6.72 22.57 6.67
C ASP A 177 5.30 23.18 6.70
N TYR A 178 4.25 22.34 6.54
CA TYR A 178 2.87 22.80 6.50
C TYR A 178 2.21 22.68 7.87
N CYS A 179 1.79 23.81 8.46
CA CYS A 179 0.93 23.86 9.65
C CYS A 179 -0.36 24.62 9.28
N PRO A 180 -1.57 24.04 9.44
CA PRO A 180 -2.82 24.72 9.10
C PRO A 180 -3.01 26.00 9.92
N GLU A 181 -3.52 27.07 9.29
CA GLU A 181 -3.75 28.35 9.99
C GLU A 181 -4.73 28.23 11.16
N CYS A 182 -5.70 27.32 11.06
CA CYS A 182 -6.67 27.05 12.13
C CYS A 182 -6.09 26.22 13.29
N TRP A 183 -4.88 25.63 13.14
CA TRP A 183 -4.30 24.73 14.14
C TRP A 183 -4.21 25.35 15.53
N ASP A 184 -3.65 26.57 15.61
CA ASP A 184 -3.52 27.27 16.87
C ASP A 184 -4.90 27.57 17.47
N MET A 185 -5.86 28.02 16.65
CA MET A 185 -7.23 28.29 17.10
C MET A 185 -7.88 27.05 17.73
N HIS A 186 -7.73 25.89 17.10
CA HIS A 186 -8.23 24.62 17.66
C HIS A 186 -7.53 24.27 18.98
N ALA A 187 -6.21 24.43 19.05
CA ALA A 187 -5.45 24.21 20.29
C ALA A 187 -5.92 25.14 21.43
N TRP A 188 -6.20 26.42 21.12
CA TRP A 188 -6.74 27.40 22.07
C TRP A 188 -8.14 27.03 22.58
N LEU A 189 -8.97 26.41 21.75
CA LEU A 189 -10.31 25.95 22.11
C LEU A 189 -10.29 24.62 22.89
N GLY A 190 -9.12 24.04 23.13
CA GLY A 190 -8.97 22.74 23.79
C GLY A 190 -9.32 21.55 22.89
N GLU A 191 -9.41 21.77 21.59
CA GLU A 191 -9.63 20.70 20.61
C GLU A 191 -8.30 20.01 20.32
N ASN A 192 -8.13 18.80 20.87
CA ASN A 192 -6.91 18.02 20.67
C ASN A 192 -6.73 17.70 19.18
N ASN A 193 -5.55 17.99 18.62
CA ASN A 193 -5.21 17.74 17.21
C ASN A 193 -6.21 18.34 16.18
N GLY A 194 -6.94 19.41 16.53
CA GLY A 194 -7.94 19.97 15.63
C GLY A 194 -9.09 19.03 15.35
N GLU A 195 -9.56 18.32 16.39
CA GLU A 195 -10.72 17.43 16.36
C GLU A 195 -11.83 17.98 15.45
N ARG A 196 -12.23 17.19 14.43
CA ARG A 196 -13.29 17.50 13.45
C ARG A 196 -12.95 18.56 12.40
N CYS A 197 -11.72 19.07 12.37
CA CYS A 197 -11.26 19.94 11.29
C CYS A 197 -10.70 19.14 10.11
N ASN A 198 -11.31 19.33 8.94
CA ASN A 198 -10.88 18.66 7.70
C ASN A 198 -9.48 19.07 7.26
N ASP A 199 -8.94 20.23 7.64
CA ASP A 199 -7.57 20.60 7.28
C ASP A 199 -6.56 20.09 8.32
N CYS A 200 -6.92 20.12 9.62
CA CYS A 200 -6.04 19.65 10.70
C CYS A 200 -5.82 18.13 10.66
N VAL A 201 -6.77 17.35 10.12
CA VAL A 201 -6.63 15.90 10.05
C VAL A 201 -5.40 15.46 9.28
N TYR A 202 -5.13 16.09 8.13
CA TYR A 202 -3.99 15.75 7.30
C TYR A 202 -2.67 16.19 7.92
N PHE A 203 -2.67 17.34 8.61
CA PHE A 203 -1.49 17.80 9.32
C PHE A 203 -1.13 16.89 10.49
N TYR A 204 -2.08 16.56 11.38
CA TYR A 204 -1.76 15.72 12.53
C TYR A 204 -1.37 14.31 12.07
N LEU A 205 -2.04 13.73 11.07
CA LEU A 205 -1.67 12.43 10.54
C LEU A 205 -0.26 12.48 9.93
N SER A 206 0.06 13.52 9.14
CA SER A 206 1.38 13.67 8.52
C SER A 206 2.46 13.87 9.59
N ARG A 207 2.14 14.63 10.65
CA ARG A 207 3.00 14.80 11.82
C ARG A 207 3.26 13.47 12.52
N ASP A 208 2.23 12.67 12.77
CA ASP A 208 2.35 11.40 13.49
C ASP A 208 3.14 10.38 12.67
N ILE A 209 3.00 10.38 11.34
CA ILE A 209 3.86 9.63 10.42
C ILE A 209 5.29 10.18 10.46
N CYS A 210 5.47 11.50 10.30
CA CYS A 210 6.76 12.19 10.35
C CYS A 210 7.52 11.96 11.67
N ARG A 211 6.81 11.69 12.75
CA ARG A 211 7.36 11.42 14.08
C ARG A 211 7.38 9.94 14.44
N MET A 212 6.71 9.12 13.65
CA MET A 212 6.49 7.68 13.78
C MET A 212 6.53 7.17 15.22
N LEU A 213 5.50 7.67 15.92
CA LEU A 213 5.25 7.78 17.36
C LEU A 213 5.72 9.14 17.91
#